data_AF-A0A7K2MM63-F1
#
_entry.id   AF-A0A7K2MM63-F1
#
_cell.length_a   1.000
_cell.length_b   1.000
_cell.length_c   1.000
_cell.angle_alpha   90.00
_cell.angle_beta   90.00
_cell.angle_gamma   90.00
#
_symmetry.space_group_name_H-M   'P 1'
#
loop_
_entity.id
_entity.type
_entity.pdbx_description
1 polymer ?
#
loop_
_entity_poly.entity_id
_entity_poly.type
_entity_poly.pdbx_seq_one_letter_code
_entity_poly.pdbx_strand_id
1 'polypeptide(L)'
;MSAEQGSSKVLALAESETAPDSIEALGPVEPVGPIDSVGTIDSVDGDRAGEAVPDLDAVPAQALPATEAIDTRTLSRSLFLRLAALDEDSPERAYVRDTLIELNLPLVRYAAARFRSRNEPMEDIVQVGTIGLIKAIDRFDCERGVEFPTFAMPTVVGEIKRFFRDTSWSVRVPRRLQELR
;
A
#
# COMPACT_ATOMS: atom_id res chain seq x y z
N MET A 1 -41.08 -76.77 20.99
CA MET A 1 -40.75 -76.60 19.55
C MET A 1 -40.30 -75.15 19.41
N SER A 2 -39.00 -74.89 19.55
CA SER A 2 -37.99 -74.80 18.46
C SER A 2 -38.21 -73.52 17.64
N ALA A 3 -37.44 -72.43 17.84
CA ALA A 3 -36.04 -72.17 17.50
C ALA A 3 -35.81 -71.84 16.00
N GLU A 4 -35.44 -70.59 15.71
CA GLU A 4 -34.53 -70.12 14.64
C GLU A 4 -34.31 -68.60 14.89
N GLN A 5 -33.17 -68.12 15.39
CA GLN A 5 -31.84 -67.91 14.78
C GLN A 5 -31.73 -66.79 13.74
N GLY A 6 -30.80 -65.86 14.05
CA GLY A 6 -30.00 -65.10 13.09
C GLY A 6 -30.55 -63.73 12.70
N SER A 7 -29.76 -62.68 12.52
CA SER A 7 -28.33 -62.44 12.72
C SER A 7 -28.11 -60.94 12.50
N SER A 8 -27.15 -60.37 13.22
CA SER A 8 -26.69 -58.98 13.16
C SER A 8 -26.32 -58.47 11.75
N LYS A 9 -26.54 -57.16 11.48
CA LYS A 9 -25.48 -56.33 10.87
C LYS A 9 -25.75 -54.82 10.95
N VAL A 10 -24.69 -54.15 11.41
CA VAL A 10 -24.33 -52.73 11.34
C VAL A 10 -24.26 -52.16 9.90
N LEU A 11 -24.48 -50.83 9.81
CA LEU A 11 -23.95 -49.79 8.89
C LEU A 11 -25.12 -48.86 8.47
N ALA A 12 -25.18 -47.58 8.87
CA ALA A 12 -24.32 -46.45 8.49
C ALA A 12 -24.54 -45.97 7.04
N LEU A 13 -24.89 -44.67 6.95
CA LEU A 13 -24.69 -43.75 5.82
C LEU A 13 -25.71 -43.81 4.66
N ALA A 14 -26.74 -42.98 4.78
CA ALA A 14 -27.35 -42.25 3.68
C ALA A 14 -26.57 -40.93 3.47
N GLU A 15 -26.46 -40.30 2.31
CA GLU A 15 -26.80 -40.57 0.93
C GLU A 15 -26.11 -39.46 0.10
N SER A 16 -25.75 -39.81 -1.13
CA SER A 16 -25.52 -38.95 -2.31
C SER A 16 -24.42 -37.87 -2.28
N GLU A 17 -23.33 -38.23 -2.95
CA GLU A 17 -22.55 -37.35 -3.82
C GLU A 17 -23.42 -36.69 -4.91
N THR A 18 -23.11 -35.43 -5.23
CA THR A 18 -23.20 -34.89 -6.59
C THR A 18 -22.10 -33.85 -6.76
N ALA A 19 -21.11 -34.18 -7.58
CA ALA A 19 -19.94 -33.36 -7.97
C ALA A 19 -20.32 -32.41 -9.14
N PRO A 20 -19.37 -31.71 -9.79
CA PRO A 20 -18.18 -30.97 -9.33
C PRO A 20 -18.22 -29.51 -9.84
N ASP A 21 -17.38 -28.60 -9.30
CA ASP A 21 -16.90 -27.46 -10.11
C ASP A 21 -15.47 -27.07 -9.71
N SER A 22 -14.54 -27.68 -10.43
CA SER A 22 -13.28 -27.13 -10.96
C SER A 22 -12.69 -25.88 -10.28
N ILE A 23 -11.80 -26.10 -9.31
CA ILE A 23 -10.63 -25.23 -9.11
C ILE A 23 -9.43 -26.02 -9.61
N GLU A 24 -9.15 -25.89 -10.91
CA GLU A 24 -7.89 -26.35 -11.49
C GLU A 24 -6.73 -25.53 -10.93
N ALA A 25 -5.93 -26.19 -10.11
CA ALA A 25 -4.48 -26.17 -10.08
C ALA A 25 -3.78 -24.84 -10.47
N LEU A 26 -3.55 -23.97 -9.48
CA LEU A 26 -2.37 -23.13 -9.50
C LEU A 26 -1.15 -24.03 -9.22
N GLY A 27 -0.35 -24.27 -10.25
CA GLY A 27 0.90 -25.01 -10.16
C GLY A 27 1.91 -24.36 -9.21
N PRO A 28 2.97 -25.09 -8.82
CA PRO A 28 3.96 -24.60 -7.87
C PRO A 28 4.70 -23.37 -8.41
N VAL A 29 4.82 -22.34 -7.57
CA VAL A 29 5.59 -21.12 -7.85
C VAL A 29 7.08 -21.50 -7.88
N GLU A 30 7.70 -21.43 -9.06
CA GLU A 30 9.14 -21.61 -9.25
C GLU A 30 9.94 -20.57 -8.44
N PRO A 31 11.07 -20.93 -7.82
CA PRO A 31 11.89 -19.99 -7.07
C PRO A 31 12.61 -19.02 -8.01
N VAL A 32 12.51 -17.73 -7.70
CA VAL A 32 13.29 -16.65 -8.34
C VAL A 32 14.78 -16.91 -8.11
N GLY A 33 15.53 -17.03 -9.20
CA GLY A 33 16.97 -17.31 -9.19
C GLY A 33 17.82 -16.20 -8.54
N PRO A 34 19.13 -16.45 -8.33
CA PRO A 34 20.02 -15.51 -7.67
C PRO A 34 20.21 -14.23 -8.51
N ILE A 35 20.11 -13.08 -7.85
CA ILE A 35 20.40 -11.78 -8.43
C ILE A 35 21.92 -11.61 -8.42
N ASP A 36 22.58 -11.84 -9.56
CA ASP A 36 24.01 -11.59 -9.70
C ASP A 36 24.31 -10.09 -9.79
N SER A 37 25.43 -9.72 -9.15
CA SER A 37 26.26 -8.53 -9.36
C SER A 37 25.80 -7.20 -8.72
N VAL A 38 26.28 -7.00 -7.49
CA VAL A 38 26.53 -5.69 -6.89
C VAL A 38 27.59 -4.97 -7.73
N GLY A 39 27.16 -3.96 -8.50
CA GLY A 39 28.04 -2.97 -9.09
C GLY A 39 28.48 -1.96 -8.04
N THR A 40 29.78 -1.90 -7.75
CA THR A 40 30.45 -0.86 -6.98
C THR A 40 30.04 0.52 -7.49
N ILE A 41 29.35 1.31 -6.67
CA ILE A 41 29.20 2.75 -6.90
C ILE A 41 30.30 3.48 -6.13
N ASP A 42 31.18 4.07 -6.93
CA ASP A 42 32.31 4.89 -6.52
C ASP A 42 31.85 6.15 -5.79
N SER A 43 32.70 6.64 -4.90
CA SER A 43 32.44 7.77 -4.02
C SER A 43 32.33 9.05 -4.84
N VAL A 44 31.22 9.77 -4.69
CA VAL A 44 31.10 11.14 -5.21
C VAL A 44 31.10 12.11 -4.04
N ASP A 45 32.26 12.74 -3.84
CA ASP A 45 32.43 13.93 -3.02
C ASP A 45 31.48 15.04 -3.51
N GLY A 46 30.76 15.65 -2.56
CA GLY A 46 29.75 16.65 -2.87
C GLY A 46 29.46 17.56 -1.68
N ASP A 47 30.43 18.38 -1.30
CA ASP A 47 30.18 19.65 -0.65
C ASP A 47 29.14 20.45 -1.48
N ARG A 48 27.99 20.74 -0.88
CA ARG A 48 27.27 22.00 -1.08
C ARG A 48 26.07 22.15 -0.12
N ALA A 49 26.26 23.11 0.78
CA ALA A 49 25.34 24.13 1.28
C ALA A 49 23.81 23.90 1.21
N GLY A 50 23.16 24.24 2.34
CA GLY A 50 21.72 24.18 2.57
C GLY A 50 20.86 24.57 1.37
N GLU A 51 20.09 23.59 0.90
CA GLU A 51 19.09 23.81 -0.15
C GLU A 51 17.71 23.94 0.47
N ALA A 52 17.11 25.09 0.19
CA ALA A 52 15.77 25.49 0.60
C ALA A 52 14.77 24.38 0.31
N VAL A 53 13.89 24.13 1.28
CA VAL A 53 12.68 23.34 1.08
C VAL A 53 11.93 23.94 -0.10
N PRO A 54 11.72 23.22 -1.22
CA PRO A 54 10.96 23.77 -2.33
C PRO A 54 9.55 24.07 -1.82
N ASP A 55 9.05 25.26 -2.15
CA ASP A 55 7.70 25.71 -1.88
C ASP A 55 6.71 24.70 -2.50
N LEU A 56 5.90 24.06 -1.64
CA LEU A 56 5.07 22.90 -2.00
C LEU A 56 3.63 23.28 -2.39
N ASP A 57 3.32 24.56 -2.48
CA ASP A 57 1.94 25.05 -2.58
C ASP A 57 1.36 25.07 -4.02
N ALA A 58 2.04 24.47 -4.99
CA ALA A 58 1.47 24.28 -6.33
C ALA A 58 1.55 22.80 -6.75
N VAL A 59 0.44 22.09 -6.55
CA VAL A 59 0.22 20.77 -7.15
C VAL A 59 -0.48 20.98 -8.50
N PRO A 60 0.21 20.93 -9.65
CA PRO A 60 -0.48 20.82 -10.91
C PRO A 60 -1.04 19.40 -10.99
N ALA A 61 -2.36 19.29 -10.89
CA ALA A 61 -3.13 18.09 -11.18
C ALA A 61 -2.95 17.74 -12.66
N GLN A 62 -1.85 17.08 -13.02
CA GLN A 62 -1.67 16.60 -14.38
C GLN A 62 -2.65 15.45 -14.62
N ALA A 63 -3.58 15.70 -15.53
CA ALA A 63 -4.78 14.92 -15.76
C ALA A 63 -4.48 13.58 -16.45
N LEU A 64 -4.96 12.51 -15.84
CA LEU A 64 -5.23 11.22 -16.49
C LEU A 64 -6.19 11.45 -17.69
N PRO A 65 -6.19 10.57 -18.72
CA PRO A 65 -7.11 10.69 -19.86
C PRO A 65 -8.54 10.88 -19.37
N ALA A 66 -9.19 11.97 -19.81
CA ALA A 66 -10.39 12.52 -19.17
C ALA A 66 -11.57 11.53 -19.07
N THR A 67 -11.66 10.56 -19.97
CA THR A 67 -12.72 9.54 -19.97
C THR A 67 -12.53 8.49 -18.87
N GLU A 68 -11.31 7.96 -18.69
CA GLU A 68 -11.00 7.03 -17.57
C GLU A 68 -10.98 7.76 -16.22
N ALA A 69 -10.62 9.05 -16.22
CA ALA A 69 -10.54 9.87 -15.02
C ALA A 69 -11.92 10.15 -14.39
N ILE A 70 -13.00 10.18 -15.18
CA ILE A 70 -14.37 10.36 -14.67
C ILE A 70 -14.86 9.06 -14.01
N ASP A 71 -14.59 7.92 -14.63
CA ASP A 71 -14.92 6.60 -14.06
C ASP A 71 -14.17 6.35 -12.75
N THR A 72 -12.88 6.69 -12.71
CA THR A 72 -12.05 6.50 -11.50
C THR A 72 -12.54 7.34 -10.32
N ARG A 73 -12.95 8.59 -10.57
CA ARG A 73 -13.52 9.46 -9.51
C ARG A 73 -14.86 8.95 -9.01
N THR A 74 -15.72 8.51 -9.92
CA THR A 74 -17.05 7.98 -9.60
C THR A 74 -16.94 6.68 -8.80
N LEU A 75 -16.06 5.78 -9.24
CA LEU A 75 -15.71 4.54 -8.53
C LEU A 75 -15.14 4.84 -7.13
N SER A 76 -14.19 5.77 -7.03
CA SER A 76 -13.60 6.12 -5.73
C SER A 76 -14.68 6.65 -4.78
N ARG A 77 -15.59 7.50 -5.26
CA ARG A 77 -16.71 8.01 -4.45
C ARG A 77 -17.63 6.89 -3.98
N SER A 78 -18.00 5.95 -4.84
CA SER A 78 -18.88 4.83 -4.44
C SER A 78 -18.22 3.92 -3.42
N LEU A 79 -16.91 3.68 -3.53
CA LEU A 79 -16.14 2.93 -2.55
C LEU A 79 -16.06 3.64 -1.21
N PHE A 80 -15.86 4.97 -1.18
CA PHE A 80 -15.88 5.72 0.09
C PHE A 80 -17.26 5.70 0.77
N LEU A 81 -18.35 5.82 0.02
CA LEU A 81 -19.70 5.66 0.56
C LEU A 81 -19.93 4.27 1.14
N ARG A 82 -19.46 3.23 0.43
CA ARG A 82 -19.54 1.85 0.91
C ARG A 82 -18.70 1.65 2.17
N LEU A 83 -17.49 2.19 2.21
CA LEU A 83 -16.61 2.12 3.38
C LEU A 83 -17.27 2.78 4.60
N ALA A 84 -17.96 3.90 4.43
CA ALA A 84 -18.64 4.60 5.53
C ALA A 84 -19.83 3.80 6.11
N ALA A 85 -20.48 2.96 5.30
CA ALA A 85 -21.66 2.18 5.69
C ALA A 85 -21.33 0.82 6.32
N LEU A 86 -20.09 0.34 6.20
CA LEU A 86 -19.67 -0.97 6.71
C LEU A 86 -19.15 -0.89 8.15
N ASP A 87 -19.49 -1.89 8.96
CA ASP A 87 -18.98 -2.05 10.33
C ASP A 87 -17.46 -2.16 10.38
N GLU A 88 -16.85 -1.61 11.43
CA GLU A 88 -15.39 -1.51 11.57
C GLU A 88 -14.68 -2.87 11.53
N ASP A 89 -15.30 -3.90 12.10
CA ASP A 89 -14.75 -5.26 12.18
C ASP A 89 -15.16 -6.17 11.01
N SER A 90 -15.86 -5.65 10.01
CA SER A 90 -16.30 -6.47 8.87
C SER A 90 -15.14 -6.75 7.90
N PRO A 91 -14.97 -8.01 7.43
CA PRO A 91 -13.96 -8.33 6.43
C PRO A 91 -14.19 -7.58 5.11
N GLU A 92 -15.44 -7.25 4.78
CA GLU A 92 -15.79 -6.44 3.63
C GLU A 92 -15.24 -5.01 3.74
N ARG A 93 -15.20 -4.42 4.94
CA ARG A 93 -14.61 -3.09 5.15
C ARG A 93 -13.12 -3.12 4.84
N ALA A 94 -12.40 -4.13 5.32
CA ALA A 94 -10.98 -4.31 5.03
C ALA A 94 -10.74 -4.41 3.52
N TYR A 95 -11.52 -5.22 2.80
CA TYR A 95 -11.40 -5.35 1.36
C TYR A 95 -11.64 -4.03 0.60
N VAL A 96 -12.68 -3.28 0.97
CA VAL A 96 -12.98 -1.97 0.35
C VAL A 96 -11.86 -0.97 0.64
N ARG A 97 -11.32 -0.97 1.85
CA ARG A 97 -10.20 -0.12 2.26
C ARG A 97 -8.94 -0.45 1.47
N ASP A 98 -8.61 -1.72 1.32
CA ASP A 98 -7.43 -2.17 0.56
C ASP A 98 -7.57 -1.80 -0.92
N THR A 99 -8.76 -1.98 -1.48
CA THR A 99 -9.07 -1.53 -2.85
C THR A 99 -8.85 -0.02 -3.01
N LEU A 100 -9.30 0.80 -2.05
CA LEU A 100 -9.07 2.24 -2.07
C LEU A 100 -7.59 2.60 -1.94
N ILE A 101 -6.81 1.84 -1.15
CA ILE A 101 -5.36 2.02 -1.04
C ILE A 101 -4.72 1.75 -2.41
N GLU A 102 -4.99 0.60 -3.01
CA GLU A 102 -4.42 0.18 -4.30
C GLU A 102 -4.72 1.18 -5.42
N LEU A 103 -5.98 1.61 -5.54
CA LEU A 103 -6.41 2.60 -6.54
C LEU A 103 -5.66 3.94 -6.41
N ASN A 104 -5.24 4.30 -5.19
CA ASN A 104 -4.61 5.58 -4.91
C ASN A 104 -3.08 5.48 -4.71
N LEU A 105 -2.47 4.29 -4.83
CA LEU A 105 -1.02 4.14 -4.79
C LEU A 105 -0.26 5.01 -5.82
N PRO A 106 -0.77 5.22 -7.06
CA PRO A 106 -0.12 6.12 -8.01
C PRO A 106 0.04 7.56 -7.49
N LEU A 107 -0.91 8.04 -6.68
CA LEU A 107 -0.84 9.37 -6.04
C LEU A 107 0.35 9.45 -5.08
N VAL A 108 0.59 8.39 -4.30
CA VAL A 108 1.72 8.30 -3.38
C VAL A 108 3.04 8.30 -4.16
N ARG A 109 3.14 7.50 -5.23
CA ARG A 109 4.34 7.47 -6.08
C ARG A 109 4.62 8.83 -6.72
N TYR A 110 3.57 9.54 -7.14
CA TYR A 110 3.67 10.91 -7.65
C TYR A 110 4.20 11.90 -6.59
N ALA A 111 3.71 11.80 -5.35
CA ALA A 111 4.20 12.61 -4.25
C ALA A 111 5.68 12.28 -3.91
N ALA A 112 6.00 10.99 -3.77
CA ALA A 112 7.34 10.49 -3.44
C ALA A 112 8.39 10.87 -4.49
N ALA A 113 8.02 10.93 -5.78
CA ALA A 113 8.93 11.31 -6.86
C ALA A 113 9.58 12.69 -6.67
N ARG A 114 8.96 13.61 -5.92
CA ARG A 114 9.52 14.93 -5.59
C ARG A 114 10.71 14.87 -4.61
N PHE A 115 10.91 13.72 -3.95
CA PHE A 115 11.95 13.52 -2.94
C PHE A 115 13.13 12.66 -3.47
N ARG A 116 13.20 12.42 -4.79
CA ARG A 116 14.24 11.61 -5.45
C ARG A 116 15.68 12.07 -5.19
N SER A 117 15.90 13.36 -4.94
CA SER A 117 17.25 13.90 -4.72
C SER A 117 17.79 13.65 -3.29
N ARG A 118 17.06 12.91 -2.46
CA ARG A 118 17.47 12.59 -1.08
C ARG A 118 18.18 11.25 -1.05
N ASN A 119 19.06 11.07 -0.06
CA ASN A 119 19.91 9.90 0.10
C ASN A 119 19.20 8.66 0.67
N GLU A 120 17.86 8.62 0.60
CA GLU A 120 17.02 7.54 1.12
C GLU A 120 16.45 6.71 -0.04
N PRO A 121 16.30 5.38 0.11
CA PRO A 121 15.68 4.54 -0.90
C PRO A 121 14.27 5.02 -1.26
N MET A 122 13.95 5.02 -2.56
CA MET A 122 12.62 5.43 -3.04
C MET A 122 11.50 4.57 -2.45
N GLU A 123 11.76 3.28 -2.22
CA GLU A 123 10.80 2.34 -1.65
C GLU A 123 10.38 2.74 -0.24
N ASP A 124 11.33 3.19 0.59
CA ASP A 124 11.06 3.68 1.95
C ASP A 124 10.19 4.94 1.93
N ILE A 125 10.47 5.86 1.00
CA ILE A 125 9.68 7.07 0.80
C ILE A 125 8.24 6.71 0.41
N VAL A 126 8.08 5.77 -0.52
CA VAL A 126 6.76 5.30 -0.96
C VAL A 126 6.03 4.60 0.18
N GLN A 127 6.71 3.78 0.98
CA GLN A 127 6.12 3.09 2.14
C GLN A 127 5.60 4.09 3.17
N VAL A 128 6.41 5.08 3.56
CA VAL A 128 5.98 6.14 4.47
C VAL A 128 4.83 6.96 3.89
N GLY A 129 4.91 7.30 2.61
CA GLY A 129 3.82 7.99 1.91
C GLY A 129 2.52 7.16 1.91
N THR A 130 2.63 5.83 1.84
CA THR A 130 1.50 4.90 1.88
C THR A 130 0.86 4.88 3.27
N ILE A 131 1.64 4.97 4.35
CA ILE A 131 1.12 5.18 5.71
C ILE A 131 0.30 6.48 5.78
N GLY A 132 0.76 7.54 5.13
CA GLY A 132 0.02 8.80 5.01
C GLY A 132 -1.28 8.67 4.21
N LEU A 133 -1.26 7.89 3.12
CA LEU A 133 -2.46 7.59 2.33
C LEU A 133 -3.50 6.83 3.16
N ILE A 134 -3.08 5.78 3.85
CA ILE A 134 -3.94 4.96 4.73
C ILE A 134 -4.62 5.86 5.77
N LYS A 135 -3.82 6.68 6.45
CA LYS A 135 -4.27 7.68 7.42
C LYS A 135 -5.27 8.68 6.85
N ALA A 136 -5.17 9.01 5.57
CA ALA A 136 -6.10 9.90 4.88
C ALA A 136 -7.41 9.16 4.52
N ILE A 137 -7.32 7.92 4.03
CA ILE A 137 -8.50 7.08 3.75
C ILE A 137 -9.36 6.92 5.00
N ASP A 138 -8.73 6.63 6.15
CA ASP A 138 -9.44 6.41 7.42
C ASP A 138 -10.19 7.66 7.93
N ARG A 139 -9.81 8.86 7.48
CA ARG A 139 -10.34 10.15 7.96
C ARG A 139 -11.13 10.92 6.91
N PHE A 140 -11.16 10.43 5.66
CA PHE A 140 -11.80 11.13 4.58
C PHE A 140 -13.32 11.01 4.65
N ASP A 141 -13.98 12.11 4.35
CA ASP A 141 -15.42 12.22 4.34
C ASP A 141 -15.85 12.80 2.98
N CYS A 142 -16.48 11.95 2.16
CA CYS A 142 -16.84 12.27 0.78
C CYS A 142 -18.07 13.20 0.67
N GLU A 143 -18.78 13.46 1.77
CA GLU A 143 -19.91 14.38 1.82
C GLU A 143 -19.46 15.84 1.95
N ARG A 144 -18.21 16.09 2.35
CA ARG A 144 -17.64 17.44 2.50
C ARG A 144 -17.40 18.19 1.18
N GLY A 145 -17.61 17.56 0.03
CA GLY A 145 -17.50 18.20 -1.28
C GLY A 145 -16.07 18.47 -1.75
N VAL A 146 -15.05 17.93 -1.08
CA VAL A 146 -13.64 17.99 -1.52
C VAL A 146 -13.22 16.70 -2.19
N GLU A 147 -12.41 16.79 -3.24
CA GLU A 147 -11.85 15.60 -3.88
C GLU A 147 -10.82 14.91 -2.97
N PHE A 148 -10.81 13.57 -2.98
CA PHE A 148 -9.92 12.79 -2.13
C PHE A 148 -8.43 13.13 -2.32
N PRO A 149 -7.88 13.25 -3.55
CA PRO A 149 -6.47 13.61 -3.72
C PRO A 149 -6.10 14.95 -3.07
N THR A 150 -6.98 15.95 -3.14
CA THR A 150 -6.78 17.25 -2.50
C THR A 150 -6.67 17.13 -0.98
N PHE A 151 -7.47 16.26 -0.38
CA PHE A 151 -7.41 15.98 1.07
C PHE A 151 -6.20 15.12 1.46
N ALA A 152 -5.87 14.11 0.66
CA ALA A 152 -4.84 13.13 1.00
C ALA A 152 -3.41 13.68 0.84
N MET A 153 -3.17 14.53 -0.15
CA MET A 153 -1.83 15.02 -0.49
C MET A 153 -1.08 15.69 0.67
N PRO A 154 -1.69 16.62 1.45
CA PRO A 154 -1.02 17.20 2.63
C PRO A 154 -0.61 16.16 3.67
N THR A 155 -1.44 15.12 3.87
CA THR A 155 -1.17 14.04 4.84
C THR A 155 0.00 13.18 4.37
N VAL A 156 -0.02 12.74 3.10
CA VAL A 156 1.05 11.94 2.48
C VAL A 156 2.38 12.69 2.53
N VAL A 157 2.40 13.95 2.07
CA VAL A 157 3.60 14.78 2.07
C VAL A 157 4.10 15.05 3.49
N GLY A 158 3.18 15.24 4.45
CA GLY A 158 3.50 15.44 5.85
C GLY A 158 4.22 14.25 6.48
N GLU A 159 3.75 13.03 6.22
CA GLU A 159 4.41 11.79 6.68
C GLU A 159 5.80 11.63 6.05
N ILE A 160 5.94 11.88 4.74
CA ILE A 160 7.25 11.82 4.06
C ILE A 160 8.23 12.84 4.64
N LYS A 161 7.79 14.10 4.84
CA LYS A 161 8.62 15.14 5.48
C LYS A 161 9.04 14.76 6.89
N ARG A 162 8.12 14.18 7.66
CA ARG A 162 8.39 13.72 9.02
C ARG A 162 9.45 12.60 9.02
N PHE A 163 9.34 11.62 8.12
CA PHE A 163 10.35 10.58 7.96
C PHE A 163 11.74 11.17 7.74
N PHE A 164 11.89 12.13 6.81
CA PHE A 164 13.18 12.79 6.62
C PHE A 164 13.66 13.52 7.88
N ARG A 165 12.79 14.20 8.62
CA ARG A 165 13.19 14.89 9.86
C ARG A 165 13.68 13.91 10.93
N ASP A 166 12.98 12.78 11.07
CA ASP A 166 13.22 11.81 12.13
C ASP A 166 14.45 10.92 11.78
N THR A 167 14.74 10.67 10.50
CA THR A 167 15.92 9.90 10.03
C THR A 167 17.17 10.76 9.82
N SER A 168 17.06 12.02 9.39
CA SER A 168 18.23 12.88 9.04
C SER A 168 19.12 13.27 10.23
N TRP A 169 18.66 13.10 11.48
CA TRP A 169 19.48 13.40 12.66
C TRP A 169 20.46 12.27 13.01
N SER A 170 20.36 11.09 12.37
CA SER A 170 21.13 9.90 12.73
C SER A 170 22.58 9.88 12.22
N VAL A 171 22.97 10.74 11.28
CA VAL A 171 24.33 10.78 10.71
C VAL A 171 24.92 12.20 10.73
N ARG A 172 25.14 12.77 11.92
CA ARG A 172 26.07 13.89 12.08
C ARG A 172 27.26 13.44 12.91
N VAL A 173 28.33 13.05 12.22
CA VAL A 173 29.61 12.71 12.86
C VAL A 173 30.09 13.92 13.68
N PRO A 174 30.39 13.78 14.98
CA PRO A 174 30.92 14.86 15.80
C PRO A 174 32.25 15.38 15.23
N ARG A 175 32.40 16.71 15.14
CA ARG A 175 33.60 17.42 14.63
C ARG A 175 34.93 16.93 15.20
N ARG A 176 34.93 16.32 16.40
CA ARG A 176 36.15 15.81 17.07
C ARG A 176 36.82 14.62 16.35
N LEU A 177 36.11 13.93 15.45
CA LEU A 177 36.68 12.84 14.65
C LEU A 177 37.36 13.31 13.35
N GLN A 178 37.27 14.60 12.99
CA GLN A 178 37.89 15.16 11.77
C GLN A 178 39.32 15.67 12.00
N GLU A 179 39.77 15.82 13.25
CA GLU A 179 41.05 16.45 13.59
C GLU A 179 42.20 15.45 13.86
N LEU A 180 42.02 14.15 13.56
CA LEU A 180 43.02 13.09 13.79
C LEU A 180 43.71 12.60 12.50
N ARG A 181 44.04 13.50 11.57
CA ARG A 181 44.85 13.15 10.40
C ARG A 181 45.99 14.12 10.16
#